data_AF-A0A1M5EAQ1-F1
#
_entry.id   AF-A0A1M5EAQ1-F1
#
_cell.length_a   1.000
_cell.length_b   1.000
_cell.length_c   1.000
_cell.angle_alpha   90.00
_cell.angle_beta   90.00
_cell.angle_gamma   90.00
#
_symmetry.space_group_name_H-M   'P 1'
#
loop_
_entity.id
_entity.type
_entity.pdbx_description
1 polymer ?
#
loop_
_entity_poly.entity_id
_entity_poly.type
_entity_poly.pdbx_seq_one_letter_code
_entity_poly.pdbx_strand_id
1 'polypeptide(L)'
;MTSTKKAAVSLIKGRHITAADKRNIVEGIAYLRKDFAPYVAAMPAQVPDYGAIWIKRGTSAKRYSIAPTGDLATYSVTIRENYRTDAGEIRQRDMAVMVQIANIEPLYMPAAERAAS
;
A
#
# COMPACT_ATOMS: atom_id res chain seq x y z
N MET A 1 22.81 -1.02 20.64
CA MET A 1 21.47 -1.63 20.71
C MET A 1 20.53 -0.82 19.82
N THR A 2 20.41 -1.16 18.55
CA THR A 2 19.45 -0.53 17.64
C THR A 2 18.08 -1.13 17.95
N SER A 3 17.22 -0.37 18.64
CA SER A 3 15.82 -0.77 18.80
C SER A 3 15.20 -0.85 17.40
N THR A 4 14.98 -2.07 16.90
CA THR A 4 14.21 -2.34 15.69
C THR A 4 12.76 -2.00 15.98
N LYS A 5 12.42 -0.72 15.83
CA LYS A 5 11.04 -0.25 15.99
C LYS A 5 10.15 -1.03 15.03
N LYS A 6 9.05 -1.60 15.55
CA LYS A 6 8.07 -2.32 14.72
C LYS A 6 7.39 -1.35 13.74
N ALA A 7 7.07 -1.86 12.55
CA ALA A 7 6.25 -1.11 11.59
C ALA A 7 4.95 -0.63 12.26
N ALA A 8 4.64 0.65 12.11
CA ALA A 8 3.45 1.26 12.68
C ALA A 8 2.59 1.84 11.57
N VAL A 9 1.28 1.55 11.61
CA VAL A 9 0.30 2.01 10.61
C VAL A 9 -0.78 2.83 11.29
N SER A 10 -0.86 4.11 10.92
CA SER A 10 -1.85 5.08 11.38
C SER A 10 -2.80 5.41 10.24
N LEU A 11 -4.11 5.39 10.51
CA LEU A 11 -5.12 5.81 9.53
C LEU A 11 -5.20 7.34 9.53
N ILE A 12 -5.04 7.96 8.38
CA ILE A 12 -5.20 9.41 8.20
C ILE A 12 -6.62 9.74 7.74
N LYS A 13 -7.12 9.02 6.73
CA LYS A 13 -8.44 9.26 6.11
C LYS A 13 -9.07 7.96 5.65
N GLY A 14 -10.40 7.91 5.69
CA GLY A 14 -11.20 6.79 5.20
C GLY A 14 -11.76 5.94 6.34
N ARG A 15 -12.20 4.72 6.01
CA ARG A 15 -12.81 3.81 6.98
C ARG A 15 -11.75 3.10 7.83
N HIS A 16 -12.16 2.65 9.00
CA HIS A 16 -11.33 1.80 9.86
C HIS A 16 -10.87 0.55 9.10
N ILE A 17 -9.59 0.21 9.26
CA ILE A 17 -8.97 -0.99 8.67
C ILE A 17 -8.50 -1.93 9.78
N THR A 18 -8.62 -3.22 9.53
CA THR A 18 -8.29 -4.25 10.53
C THR A 18 -6.78 -4.36 10.75
N ALA A 19 -6.37 -5.02 11.84
CA ALA A 19 -4.97 -5.34 12.06
C ALA A 19 -4.37 -6.22 10.94
N ALA A 20 -5.19 -7.09 10.32
CA ALA A 20 -4.76 -7.88 9.17
C ALA A 20 -4.50 -7.01 7.94
N ASP A 21 -5.39 -6.04 7.66
CA ASP A 21 -5.19 -5.08 6.57
C ASP A 21 -3.89 -4.29 6.76
N LYS A 22 -3.64 -3.79 7.98
CA LYS A 22 -2.39 -3.08 8.31
C LYS A 22 -1.13 -3.92 8.02
N ARG A 23 -1.12 -5.19 8.44
CA ARG A 23 -0.01 -6.12 8.14
C ARG A 23 0.15 -6.33 6.63
N ASN A 24 -0.95 -6.58 5.93
CA ASN A 24 -0.94 -6.80 4.48
C ASN A 24 -0.45 -5.59 3.70
N ILE A 25 -0.76 -4.37 4.14
CA ILE A 25 -0.25 -3.13 3.54
C ILE A 25 1.26 -3.03 3.71
N VAL A 26 1.79 -3.25 4.92
CA VAL A 26 3.24 -3.21 5.20
C VAL A 26 3.98 -4.26 4.37
N GLU A 27 3.48 -5.50 4.36
CA GLU A 27 4.04 -6.56 3.53
C GLU A 27 3.94 -6.26 2.03
N GLY A 28 2.87 -5.60 1.62
CA GLY A 28 2.64 -5.19 0.25
C GLY A 28 3.64 -4.16 -0.23
N ILE A 29 4.00 -3.19 0.61
CA ILE A 29 5.05 -2.20 0.32
C ILE A 29 6.40 -2.90 0.16
N ALA A 30 6.75 -3.83 1.06
CA ALA A 30 7.99 -4.59 0.94
C ALA A 30 8.04 -5.42 -0.37
N TYR A 31 6.91 -5.99 -0.77
CA TYR A 31 6.78 -6.69 -2.05
C TYR A 31 6.99 -5.77 -3.24
N LEU A 32 6.23 -4.68 -3.32
CA LEU A 32 6.30 -3.73 -4.44
C LEU A 32 7.69 -3.12 -4.56
N ARG A 33 8.37 -2.86 -3.44
CA ARG A 33 9.77 -2.39 -3.46
C ARG A 33 10.70 -3.39 -4.14
N LYS A 34 10.58 -4.68 -3.80
CA LYS A 34 11.39 -5.74 -4.41
C LYS A 34 11.04 -5.92 -5.89
N ASP A 35 9.75 -5.93 -6.22
CA ASP A 35 9.23 -6.21 -7.56
C ASP A 35 9.63 -5.12 -8.56
N PHE A 36 9.56 -3.85 -8.13
CA PHE A 36 9.92 -2.71 -8.97
C PHE A 36 11.38 -2.28 -8.88
N ALA A 37 12.22 -2.91 -8.05
CA ALA A 37 13.63 -2.54 -7.94
C ALA A 37 14.39 -2.51 -9.29
N PRO A 38 14.21 -3.48 -10.21
CA PRO A 38 14.85 -3.43 -11.52
C PRO A 38 14.38 -2.25 -12.38
N TYR A 39 13.09 -1.92 -12.33
CA TYR A 39 12.52 -0.80 -13.06
C TYR A 39 13.07 0.53 -12.51
N VAL A 40 13.13 0.69 -11.19
CA VAL A 40 13.71 1.88 -10.54
C VAL A 40 15.19 2.04 -10.91
N ALA A 41 15.94 0.94 -11.01
CA ALA A 41 17.33 0.98 -11.44
C ALA A 41 17.49 1.42 -12.90
N ALA A 42 16.57 0.99 -13.78
CA ALA A 42 16.59 1.35 -15.20
C ALA A 42 16.07 2.78 -15.47
N MET A 43 15.09 3.24 -14.68
CA MET A 43 14.37 4.50 -14.88
C MET A 43 14.23 5.29 -13.57
N PRO A 44 15.32 5.78 -12.97
CA PRO A 44 15.27 6.45 -11.66
C PRO A 44 14.52 7.79 -11.70
N ALA A 45 14.32 8.40 -12.86
CA ALA A 45 13.55 9.64 -12.94
C ALA A 45 12.02 9.41 -12.88
N GLN A 46 11.55 8.16 -12.95
CA GLN A 46 10.12 7.84 -13.05
C GLN A 46 9.63 7.15 -11.77
N VAL A 47 8.40 7.50 -11.36
CA VAL A 47 7.67 6.74 -10.34
C VAL A 47 7.03 5.54 -11.02
N PRO A 48 7.27 4.30 -10.56
CA PRO A 48 6.51 3.16 -11.02
C PRO A 48 5.01 3.37 -10.76
N ASP A 49 4.15 2.92 -11.67
CA ASP A 49 2.69 2.98 -11.46
C ASP A 49 2.23 1.90 -10.46
N TYR A 50 2.57 2.12 -9.18
CA TYR A 50 2.19 1.24 -8.09
C TYR A 50 0.66 1.15 -7.93
N GLY A 51 -0.07 2.21 -8.32
CA GLY A 51 -1.52 2.30 -8.19
C GLY A 51 -2.28 1.36 -9.13
N ALA A 52 -1.72 1.05 -10.30
CA ALA A 52 -2.28 0.09 -11.24
C ALA A 52 -2.19 -1.38 -10.76
N ILE A 53 -1.31 -1.68 -9.80
CA ILE A 53 -1.06 -3.05 -9.35
C ILE A 53 -2.01 -3.45 -8.22
N TRP A 54 -2.61 -4.63 -8.38
CA TRP A 54 -3.42 -5.27 -7.35
C TRP A 54 -2.68 -6.47 -6.77
N ILE A 55 -2.22 -6.33 -5.52
CA ILE A 55 -1.52 -7.41 -4.82
C ILE A 55 -2.46 -8.14 -3.85
N LYS A 56 -2.25 -9.45 -3.69
CA LYS A 56 -2.85 -10.26 -2.62
C LYS A 56 -1.76 -10.58 -1.60
N ARG A 57 -2.05 -10.41 -0.31
CA ARG A 57 -1.11 -10.65 0.80
C ARG A 57 -1.71 -11.51 1.90
N GLY A 58 -0.87 -12.33 2.51
CA GLY A 58 -1.26 -13.33 3.49
C GLY A 58 -2.34 -14.29 2.96
N THR A 59 -3.19 -14.76 3.86
CA THR A 59 -4.36 -15.61 3.53
C THR A 59 -5.62 -14.79 3.20
N SER A 60 -5.50 -13.46 3.15
CA SER A 60 -6.65 -12.57 2.91
C SER A 60 -7.24 -12.78 1.53
N ALA A 61 -8.58 -12.81 1.43
CA ALA A 61 -9.28 -12.78 0.15
C ALA A 61 -9.25 -11.39 -0.51
N LYS A 62 -8.81 -10.36 0.22
CA LYS A 62 -8.75 -8.98 -0.25
C LYS A 62 -7.54 -8.75 -1.15
N ARG A 63 -7.67 -7.77 -2.04
CA ARG A 63 -6.59 -7.25 -2.87
C ARG A 63 -6.31 -5.79 -2.51
N TYR A 64 -5.07 -5.36 -2.67
CA TYR A 64 -4.62 -4.03 -2.28
C TYR A 64 -3.93 -3.38 -3.48
N SER A 65 -4.27 -2.13 -3.76
CA SER A 65 -3.47 -1.21 -4.57
C SER A 65 -2.89 -0.17 -3.63
N ILE A 66 -1.58 0.08 -3.70
CA ILE A 66 -0.84 0.88 -2.71
C ILE A 66 0.07 1.83 -3.48
N ALA A 67 -0.13 3.14 -3.32
CA ALA A 67 0.67 4.16 -3.98
C ALA A 67 1.18 5.20 -2.97
N PRO A 68 2.44 5.67 -3.08
CA PRO A 68 2.93 6.81 -2.31
C PRO A 68 2.19 8.10 -2.73
N THR A 69 2.10 9.08 -1.84
CA THR A 69 1.27 10.31 -2.03
C THR A 69 2.06 11.61 -1.98
N GLY A 70 3.33 11.58 -2.41
CA GLY A 70 4.26 12.71 -2.33
C GLY A 70 5.06 12.73 -1.02
N ASP A 71 4.43 12.40 0.10
CA ASP A 71 5.16 12.04 1.32
C ASP A 71 5.59 10.56 1.29
N LEU A 72 6.87 10.29 1.58
CA LEU A 72 7.45 8.93 1.63
C LEU A 72 6.82 8.06 2.74
N ALA A 73 6.26 8.68 3.77
CA ALA A 73 5.58 7.98 4.85
C ALA A 73 4.07 7.81 4.62
N THR A 74 3.49 8.45 3.61
CA THR A 74 2.03 8.47 3.41
C THR A 74 1.62 7.76 2.12
N TYR A 75 0.63 6.88 2.25
CA TYR A 75 0.18 6.00 1.17
C TYR A 75 -1.33 6.13 0.95
N SER A 76 -1.72 6.21 -0.31
CA SER A 76 -3.08 5.96 -0.76
C SER A 76 -3.22 4.46 -0.97
N VAL A 77 -4.24 3.86 -0.36
CA VAL A 77 -4.50 2.44 -0.42
C VAL A 77 -5.93 2.20 -0.83
N THR A 78 -6.13 1.45 -1.91
CA THR A 78 -7.44 0.91 -2.28
C THR A 78 -7.50 -0.57 -1.90
N ILE A 79 -8.45 -0.92 -1.04
CA ILE A 79 -8.71 -2.28 -0.61
C ILE A 79 -9.94 -2.80 -1.36
N ARG A 80 -9.75 -3.88 -2.11
CA ARG A 80 -10.80 -4.55 -2.88
C ARG A 80 -11.19 -5.84 -2.19
N GLU A 81 -12.48 -5.97 -1.93
CA GLU A 81 -13.07 -7.14 -1.28
C GLU A 81 -14.15 -7.74 -2.18
N ASN A 82 -14.14 -9.06 -2.32
CA ASN A 82 -15.25 -9.80 -2.88
C ASN A 82 -16.11 -10.31 -1.71
N TYR A 83 -17.42 -10.09 -1.76
CA TYR A 83 -18.36 -10.56 -0.77
C TYR A 83 -19.54 -11.24 -1.45
N ARG A 84 -20.23 -12.13 -0.72
CA ARG A 84 -21.49 -12.72 -1.18
C ARG A 84 -22.65 -11.92 -0.62
N THR A 85 -23.64 -11.68 -1.45
CA THR A 85 -24.94 -11.16 -1.02
C THR A 85 -25.78 -12.28 -0.41
N ASP A 86 -26.89 -11.92 0.24
CA ASP A 86 -27.84 -12.89 0.79
C ASP A 86 -28.46 -13.78 -0.29
N ALA A 87 -28.51 -13.31 -1.54
CA ALA A 87 -28.91 -14.08 -2.71
C ALA A 87 -27.80 -15.00 -3.28
N GLY A 88 -26.62 -15.03 -2.65
CA GLY A 88 -25.47 -15.85 -3.07
C GLY A 88 -24.60 -15.25 -4.18
N GLU A 89 -24.96 -14.07 -4.72
CA GLU A 89 -24.19 -13.42 -5.77
C GLU A 89 -22.84 -12.91 -5.25
N ILE A 90 -21.78 -13.10 -6.04
CA ILE A 90 -20.47 -12.50 -5.75
C ILE A 90 -20.51 -11.04 -6.20
N ARG A 91 -20.27 -10.12 -5.27
CA ARG A 91 -20.14 -8.69 -5.51
C ARG A 91 -18.73 -8.24 -5.10
N GLN A 92 -18.30 -7.13 -5.68
CA GLN A 92 -17.02 -6.50 -5.37
C GLN A 92 -17.29 -5.13 -4.75
N ARG A 93 -16.51 -4.79 -3.71
CA ARG A 93 -16.45 -3.44 -3.16
C ARG A 93 -15.01 -3.00 -3.05
N ASP A 94 -14.77 -1.76 -3.47
CA ASP A 94 -13.50 -1.07 -3.27
C ASP A 94 -13.66 -0.04 -2.13
N MET A 95 -12.61 0.09 -1.33
CA MET A 95 -12.54 1.02 -0.21
C MET A 95 -11.20 1.75 -0.25
N ALA A 96 -11.24 3.06 -0.44
CA ALA A 96 -10.06 3.90 -0.40
C ALA A 96 -9.77 4.39 1.03
N VAL A 97 -8.50 4.30 1.44
CA VAL A 97 -7.98 4.84 2.70
C VAL A 97 -6.63 5.52 2.45
N MET A 98 -6.29 6.47 3.31
CA MET A 98 -4.98 7.08 3.36
C MET A 98 -4.33 6.74 4.70
N VAL A 99 -3.11 6.22 4.66
CA VAL A 99 -2.40 5.74 5.85
C VAL A 99 -1.01 6.35 5.93
N GLN A 100 -0.58 6.66 7.14
CA GLN A 100 0.82 6.95 7.45
C GLN A 100 1.48 5.67 7.95
N ILE A 101 2.68 5.39 7.47
CA ILE A 101 3.43 4.19 7.86
C ILE A 101 4.84 4.59 8.29
N ALA A 102 5.21 4.18 9.49
CA ALA A 102 6.50 4.44 10.08
C ALA A 102 7.30 3.14 10.29
N ASN A 103 8.62 3.29 10.43
CA ASN A 103 9.59 2.21 10.68
C ASN A 103 9.62 1.15 9.57
N ILE A 104 9.47 1.58 8.32
CA ILE A 104 9.70 0.77 7.13
C ILE A 104 10.55 1.55 6.14
N GLU A 105 11.23 0.83 5.25
CA GLU A 105 11.80 1.44 4.05
C GLU A 105 10.68 1.72 3.04
N PRO A 106 10.52 2.97 2.55
CA PRO A 106 9.38 3.39 1.75
C PRO A 106 9.43 2.85 0.31
N LEU A 107 8.32 3.00 -0.43
CA LEU A 107 8.35 2.83 -1.89
C LEU A 107 9.21 3.92 -2.54
N TYR A 108 9.75 3.61 -3.72
CA TYR A 108 10.54 4.56 -4.46
C TYR A 108 9.67 5.72 -4.96
N MET A 109 10.16 6.93 -4.78
CA MET A 109 9.60 8.15 -5.35
C MET A 109 10.77 9.12 -5.57
N PRO A 110 10.98 9.67 -6.78
CA PRO A 110 12.06 10.60 -7.05
C PRO A 110 11.80 11.93 -6.34
N ALA A 111 12.86 12.71 -6.07
CA ALA A 111 12.75 13.92 -5.26
C ALA A 111 11.78 14.97 -5.82
N ALA A 112 11.67 15.08 -7.15
CA ALA A 112 10.75 16.00 -7.83
C ALA A 112 9.27 15.74 -7.47
N GLU A 113 8.92 14.48 -7.22
CA GLU A 113 7.55 14.06 -6.91
C GLU A 113 7.23 14.16 -5.42
N ARG A 114 8.24 14.39 -4.56
CA ARG A 114 8.04 14.44 -3.10
C ARG A 114 7.54 15.81 -2.60
N ALA A 115 7.61 16.84 -3.44
CA ALA A 115 7.32 18.23 -3.08
C ALA A 115 5.99 18.74 -3.66
N ALA A 116 5.26 17.92 -4.41
CA ALA A 116 4.06 18.30 -5.13
C ALA A 116 2.75 18.10 -4.32
N SER A 117 2.83 18.03 -2.98
CA SER A 117 1.72 17.65 -2.09
C SER A 117 1.42 18.67 -1.01
#